data_AF-A0A9W5WW56-F1
#
_entry.id   AF-A0A9W5WW56-F1
#
_cell.length_a   1.000
_cell.length_b   1.000
_cell.length_c   1.000
_cell.angle_alpha   90.00
_cell.angle_beta   90.00
_cell.angle_gamma   90.00
#
_symmetry.space_group_name_H-M   'P 1'
#
loop_
_entity.id
_entity.type
_entity.pdbx_description
1 polymer ?
#
loop_
_entity_poly.entity_id
_entity_poly.type
_entity_poly.pdbx_seq_one_letter_code
_entity_poly.pdbx_strand_id
1 'polypeptide(L)'
;MDDKKSPPVLVPSDVTICERMYATGSRPLTLMEKLGLLLTPNPWRFTFSRNGRRELEDILTKSYGDNDDTITQILRTRQESVRKQVCARPFNFMGTVGLGALTLYSLRFHSVKTKVLIVPFATYAGSLLGRAFGDLYTGRWEEYGRERALGDLPGKRYMTETEIKSYNN
;
A
#
# COMPACT_ATOMS: atom_id res chain seq x y z
N MET A 1 12.56 -42.11 0.76
CA MET A 1 12.06 -41.50 -0.49
C MET A 1 12.19 -40.01 -0.30
N ASP A 2 13.12 -39.38 -1.01
CA ASP A 2 13.31 -37.93 -0.95
C ASP A 2 12.01 -37.26 -1.42
N ASP A 3 11.31 -36.59 -0.51
CA ASP A 3 10.17 -35.73 -0.83
C ASP A 3 10.73 -34.56 -1.63
N LYS A 4 10.82 -34.74 -2.95
CA LYS A 4 11.30 -33.69 -3.87
C LYS A 4 10.35 -32.51 -3.72
N LYS A 5 10.81 -31.49 -3.00
CA LYS A 5 10.06 -30.26 -2.77
C LYS A 5 9.73 -29.65 -4.12
N SER A 6 8.44 -29.62 -4.46
CA SER A 6 7.96 -28.98 -5.68
C SER A 6 8.41 -27.50 -5.69
N PRO A 7 8.79 -26.95 -6.86
CA PRO A 7 9.18 -25.55 -6.94
C PRO A 7 8.01 -24.65 -6.49
N PRO A 8 8.28 -23.54 -5.78
CA PRO A 8 7.24 -22.64 -5.31
C PRO A 8 6.51 -21.98 -6.49
N VAL A 9 5.21 -22.21 -6.60
CA VAL A 9 4.36 -21.62 -7.65
C VAL A 9 3.68 -20.36 -7.12
N LEU A 10 3.85 -19.25 -7.83
CA LEU A 10 3.22 -17.96 -7.49
C LEU A 10 1.87 -17.83 -8.21
N VAL A 11 0.82 -17.56 -7.46
CA VAL A 11 -0.57 -17.52 -7.94
C VAL A 11 -1.27 -16.26 -7.44
N PRO A 12 -2.24 -15.69 -8.20
CA PRO A 12 -3.10 -14.63 -7.68
C PRO A 12 -3.81 -15.08 -6.41
N SER A 13 -4.01 -14.16 -5.47
CA SER A 13 -4.86 -14.43 -4.31
C SER A 13 -6.33 -14.48 -4.72
N ASP A 14 -7.15 -15.15 -3.92
CA ASP A 14 -8.59 -15.29 -4.17
C ASP A 14 -9.28 -13.92 -4.32
N VAL A 15 -8.83 -12.93 -3.55
CA VAL A 15 -9.31 -11.55 -3.67
C VAL A 15 -9.01 -10.97 -5.05
N THR A 16 -7.80 -11.18 -5.58
CA THR A 16 -7.44 -10.73 -6.93
C THR A 16 -8.22 -11.48 -8.02
N ILE A 17 -8.59 -12.74 -7.79
CA ILE A 17 -9.48 -13.48 -8.68
C ILE A 17 -10.88 -12.84 -8.65
N CYS A 18 -11.46 -12.62 -7.47
CA CYS A 18 -12.76 -11.94 -7.31
C CYS A 18 -12.76 -10.54 -7.93
N GLU A 19 -11.72 -9.74 -7.70
CA GLU A 19 -11.55 -8.43 -8.31
C GLU A 19 -11.62 -8.48 -9.84
N ARG A 20 -11.04 -9.50 -10.46
CA ARG A 20 -11.08 -9.68 -11.92
C ARG A 20 -12.42 -10.16 -12.43
N MET A 21 -13.10 -11.02 -11.68
CA MET A 21 -14.42 -11.55 -12.04
C MET A 21 -15.52 -10.48 -11.94
N TYR A 22 -15.46 -9.62 -10.93
CA TYR A 22 -16.48 -8.59 -10.65
C TYR A 22 -16.13 -7.20 -11.20
N ALA A 23 -14.95 -7.02 -11.81
CA ALA A 23 -14.61 -5.75 -12.46
C ALA A 23 -15.45 -5.55 -13.74
N THR A 24 -16.17 -4.43 -13.80
CA THR A 24 -16.98 -4.03 -14.97
C THR A 24 -16.17 -3.21 -15.96
N GLY A 25 -15.12 -2.53 -15.51
CA GLY A 25 -14.25 -1.72 -16.35
C GLY A 25 -13.09 -1.09 -15.61
N SER A 26 -12.49 -0.05 -16.19
CA SER A 26 -11.38 0.69 -15.61
C SER A 26 -11.78 2.11 -15.17
N ARG A 27 -11.38 2.49 -13.95
CA ARG A 27 -11.51 3.84 -13.38
C ARG A 27 -10.19 4.61 -13.56
N PRO A 28 -10.24 5.90 -13.95
CA PRO A 28 -9.04 6.74 -13.98
C PRO A 28 -8.56 7.10 -12.56
N LEU A 29 -7.24 7.12 -12.40
CA LEU A 29 -6.60 7.55 -11.15
C LEU A 29 -6.59 9.08 -11.02
N THR A 30 -6.95 9.55 -9.84
CA THR A 30 -6.84 10.96 -9.44
C THR A 30 -5.38 11.38 -9.28
N LEU A 31 -5.12 12.69 -9.32
CA LEU A 31 -3.77 13.24 -9.18
C LEU A 31 -3.11 12.85 -7.85
N MET A 32 -3.87 12.85 -6.76
CA MET A 32 -3.37 12.44 -5.43
C MET A 32 -3.06 10.95 -5.37
N GLU A 33 -3.88 10.09 -5.99
CA GLU A 33 -3.59 8.65 -6.11
C GLU A 33 -2.30 8.44 -6.92
N LYS A 34 -2.11 9.16 -8.04
CA LYS A 34 -0.89 9.09 -8.85
C LYS A 34 0.35 9.53 -8.08
N LEU A 35 0.28 10.66 -7.35
CA LEU A 35 1.38 11.14 -6.50
C LEU A 35 1.68 10.16 -5.36
N GLY A 36 0.65 9.59 -4.73
CA GLY A 36 0.80 8.60 -3.68
C GLY A 36 1.45 7.31 -4.18
N LEU A 37 1.06 6.83 -5.37
CA LEU A 37 1.67 5.65 -6.01
C LEU A 37 3.12 5.93 -6.40
N LEU A 38 3.43 7.14 -6.89
CA LEU A 38 4.79 7.56 -7.20
C LEU A 38 5.70 7.48 -5.97
N LEU A 39 5.21 7.97 -4.82
CA LEU A 39 5.91 7.97 -3.53
C LEU A 39 5.86 6.62 -2.80
N THR A 40 5.14 5.64 -3.34
CA THR A 40 5.14 4.28 -2.83
C THR A 40 6.32 3.53 -3.46
N PRO A 41 7.36 3.19 -2.67
CA PRO A 41 8.47 2.42 -3.21
C PRO A 41 7.95 1.05 -3.68
N ASN A 42 8.54 0.52 -4.74
CA ASN A 42 8.33 -0.87 -5.14
C ASN A 42 9.42 -1.73 -4.48
N PRO A 43 9.18 -2.30 -3.28
CA PRO A 43 10.20 -3.08 -2.60
C PRO A 43 10.55 -4.33 -3.40
N TRP A 44 11.83 -4.66 -3.45
CA TRP A 44 12.27 -5.96 -3.90
C TRP A 44 11.93 -6.99 -2.81
N ARG A 45 11.11 -8.00 -3.15
CA ARG A 45 10.61 -8.98 -2.18
C ARG A 45 10.80 -10.40 -2.68
N PHE A 46 11.14 -11.29 -1.75
CA PHE A 46 11.08 -12.74 -1.94
C PHE A 46 9.75 -13.33 -1.45
N THR A 47 9.05 -12.61 -0.56
CA THR A 47 7.74 -13.01 0.01
C THR A 47 6.65 -11.99 -0.29
N PHE A 48 5.50 -12.46 -0.79
CA PHE A 48 4.35 -11.63 -1.17
C PHE A 48 3.34 -11.47 -0.04
N SER A 49 3.76 -10.84 1.07
CA SER A 49 2.88 -10.63 2.24
C SER A 49 2.08 -9.33 2.21
N ARG A 50 2.45 -8.37 1.36
CA ARG A 50 1.77 -7.06 1.23
C ARG A 50 1.78 -6.60 -0.21
N ASN A 51 0.80 -5.77 -0.55
CA ASN A 51 0.67 -5.19 -1.87
C ASN A 51 1.88 -4.32 -2.26
N GLY A 52 2.39 -4.55 -3.48
CA GLY A 52 3.38 -3.68 -4.12
C GLY A 52 2.72 -2.48 -4.83
N ARG A 53 3.53 -1.52 -5.31
CA ARG A 53 3.01 -0.34 -6.02
C ARG A 53 2.11 -0.71 -7.21
N ARG A 54 2.54 -1.66 -8.05
CA ARG A 54 1.78 -2.11 -9.24
C ARG A 54 0.47 -2.79 -8.86
N GLU A 55 0.45 -3.48 -7.71
CA GLU A 55 -0.75 -4.17 -7.22
C GLU A 55 -1.75 -3.15 -6.65
N LEU A 56 -1.28 -2.13 -5.92
CA LEU A 56 -2.12 -1.02 -5.49
C LEU A 56 -2.71 -0.26 -6.68
N GLU A 57 -1.92 -0.06 -7.74
CA GLU A 57 -2.38 0.55 -8.99
C GLU A 57 -3.45 -0.29 -9.70
N ASP A 58 -3.26 -1.62 -9.79
CA ASP A 58 -4.24 -2.55 -10.35
C ASP A 58 -5.57 -2.54 -9.56
N ILE A 59 -5.51 -2.46 -8.23
CA ILE A 59 -6.71 -2.38 -7.38
C ILE A 59 -7.44 -1.05 -7.60
N LEU A 60 -6.71 0.07 -7.64
CA LEU A 60 -7.31 1.40 -7.77
C LEU A 60 -7.92 1.66 -9.14
N THR A 61 -7.35 1.06 -10.19
CA THR A 61 -7.82 1.22 -11.57
C THR A 61 -9.06 0.39 -11.90
N LYS A 62 -9.50 -0.53 -11.03
CA LYS A 62 -10.73 -1.31 -11.26
C LYS A 62 -11.98 -0.48 -10.98
N SER A 63 -13.01 -0.70 -11.78
CA SER A 63 -14.35 -0.16 -11.59
C SER A 63 -15.34 -1.30 -11.35
N TYR A 64 -16.21 -1.13 -10.36
CA TYR A 64 -17.24 -2.10 -10.01
C TYR A 64 -18.62 -1.51 -10.30
N GLY A 65 -19.50 -2.29 -10.93
CA GLY A 65 -20.89 -1.93 -11.19
C GLY A 65 -21.68 -1.66 -9.91
N ASP A 66 -22.89 -1.10 -10.04
CA ASP A 66 -23.72 -0.67 -8.91
C ASP A 66 -24.65 -1.74 -8.33
N ASN A 67 -24.24 -3.00 -8.47
CA ASN A 67 -24.96 -4.12 -7.91
C ASN A 67 -24.74 -4.18 -6.40
N ASP A 68 -25.83 -4.40 -5.64
CA ASP A 68 -25.81 -4.52 -4.17
C ASP A 68 -25.31 -5.90 -3.69
N ASP A 69 -24.35 -6.49 -4.43
CA ASP A 69 -23.75 -7.76 -4.08
C ASP A 69 -22.75 -7.57 -2.94
N THR A 70 -22.80 -8.44 -1.93
CA THR A 70 -21.87 -8.40 -0.78
C THR A 70 -20.40 -8.45 -1.21
N ILE A 71 -20.08 -9.22 -2.25
CA ILE A 71 -18.72 -9.31 -2.79
C ILE A 71 -18.28 -7.95 -3.37
N THR A 72 -19.14 -7.31 -4.17
CA THR A 72 -18.88 -5.99 -4.74
C THR A 72 -18.67 -4.94 -3.66
N GLN A 73 -19.44 -4.99 -2.57
CA GLN A 73 -19.26 -4.13 -1.40
C GLN A 73 -17.87 -4.32 -0.76
N ILE A 74 -17.45 -5.57 -0.54
CA ILE A 74 -16.11 -5.89 0.02
C ILE A 74 -15.00 -5.35 -0.87
N LEU A 75 -15.13 -5.51 -2.19
CA LEU A 75 -14.14 -5.04 -3.16
C LEU A 75 -14.07 -3.50 -3.22
N ARG A 76 -15.21 -2.82 -3.11
CA ARG A 76 -15.29 -1.34 -2.98
C ARG A 76 -14.63 -0.87 -1.69
N THR A 77 -14.92 -1.49 -0.55
CA THR A 77 -14.30 -1.17 0.74
C THR A 77 -12.78 -1.35 0.69
N ARG A 78 -12.30 -2.43 0.06
CA ARG A 78 -10.87 -2.66 -0.18
C ARG A 78 -10.25 -1.56 -1.05
N GLN A 79 -10.90 -1.20 -2.15
CA GLN A 79 -10.43 -0.13 -3.03
C GLN A 79 -10.38 1.22 -2.30
N GLU A 80 -11.37 1.51 -1.45
CA GLU A 80 -11.40 2.72 -0.63
C GLU A 80 -10.25 2.76 0.38
N SER A 81 -9.98 1.64 1.06
CA SER A 81 -8.88 1.60 2.03
C SER A 81 -7.51 1.74 1.37
N VAL A 82 -7.33 1.12 0.20
CA VAL A 82 -6.14 1.32 -0.63
C VAL A 82 -6.03 2.79 -1.08
N ARG A 83 -7.15 3.43 -1.47
CA ARG A 83 -7.16 4.84 -1.84
C ARG A 83 -6.70 5.72 -0.68
N LYS A 84 -7.26 5.55 0.52
CA LYS A 84 -6.87 6.32 1.70
C LYS A 84 -5.38 6.10 2.04
N GLN A 85 -4.90 4.85 1.94
CA GLN A 85 -3.49 4.53 2.14
C GLN A 85 -2.56 5.25 1.15
N VAL A 86 -2.90 5.24 -0.13
CA VAL A 86 -2.11 5.87 -1.20
C VAL A 86 -2.16 7.40 -1.07
N CYS A 87 -3.35 7.98 -0.85
CA CYS A 87 -3.53 9.42 -0.71
C CYS A 87 -2.89 10.00 0.58
N ALA A 88 -2.68 9.19 1.62
CA ALA A 88 -1.96 9.62 2.83
C ALA A 88 -0.44 9.70 2.61
N ARG A 89 0.10 9.03 1.59
CA ARG A 89 1.55 8.91 1.35
C ARG A 89 2.25 10.24 1.03
N PRO A 90 1.69 11.14 0.19
CA PRO A 90 2.25 12.45 -0.06
C PRO A 90 2.43 13.28 1.21
N PHE A 91 1.50 13.20 2.16
CA PHE A 91 1.61 13.93 3.43
C PHE A 91 2.78 13.45 4.29
N ASN A 92 3.04 12.13 4.33
CA ASN A 92 4.22 11.59 5.01
C ASN A 92 5.52 12.12 4.37
N PHE A 93 5.59 12.12 3.04
CA PHE A 93 6.75 12.66 2.33
C PHE A 93 6.92 14.16 2.58
N MET A 94 5.83 14.93 2.48
CA MET A 94 5.83 16.38 2.71
C MET A 94 6.20 16.73 4.15
N GLY A 95 5.76 15.95 5.14
CA GLY A 95 6.17 16.13 6.53
C GLY A 95 7.66 15.85 6.73
N THR A 96 8.16 14.76 6.13
CA THR A 96 9.59 14.38 6.19
C THR A 96 10.47 15.47 5.56
N VAL A 97 10.17 15.88 4.34
CA VAL A 97 10.92 16.92 3.61
C VAL A 97 10.72 18.29 4.25
N GLY A 98 9.49 18.63 4.64
CA GLY A 98 9.14 19.92 5.23
C GLY A 98 9.89 20.18 6.52
N LEU A 99 9.88 19.23 7.46
CA LEU A 99 10.59 19.41 8.73
C LEU A 99 12.11 19.27 8.56
N GLY A 100 12.57 18.42 7.64
CA GLY A 100 13.99 18.35 7.28
C GLY A 100 14.53 19.65 6.68
N ALA A 101 13.80 20.24 5.74
CA ALA A 101 14.18 21.50 5.11
C ALA A 101 14.09 22.67 6.11
N LEU A 102 13.04 22.71 6.93
CA LEU A 102 12.88 23.74 7.96
C LEU A 102 14.01 23.69 8.99
N THR A 103 14.43 22.49 9.41
CA THR A 103 15.57 22.34 10.32
C THR A 103 16.90 22.68 9.67
N LEU A 104 17.12 22.33 8.40
CA LEU A 104 18.29 22.78 7.64
C LEU A 104 18.35 24.30 7.51
N TYR A 105 17.20 24.94 7.25
CA TYR A 105 17.09 26.39 7.18
C TYR A 105 17.35 27.05 8.53
N SER A 106 16.75 26.53 9.61
CA SER A 106 16.97 27.00 10.98
C SER A 106 18.44 26.88 11.40
N LEU A 107 19.09 25.78 11.04
CA LEU A 107 20.50 25.51 11.34
C LEU A 107 21.47 26.09 10.30
N ARG A 108 21.04 26.98 9.39
CA ARG A 108 21.89 27.42 8.26
C ARG A 108 23.27 27.93 8.68
N PHE A 109 23.35 28.65 9.80
CA PHE A 109 24.59 29.22 10.36
C PHE A 109 25.37 28.28 11.29
N HIS A 110 24.88 27.06 11.54
CA HIS A 110 25.54 26.09 12.42
C HIS A 110 26.50 25.17 11.64
N SER A 111 27.42 24.55 12.38
CA SER A 111 28.37 23.59 11.85
C SER A 111 27.69 22.39 11.19
N VAL A 112 28.35 21.79 10.20
CA VAL A 112 27.85 20.59 9.50
C VAL A 112 27.62 19.43 10.48
N LYS A 113 28.45 19.30 11.53
CA LYS A 113 28.30 18.26 12.56
C LYS A 113 26.94 18.33 13.25
N THR A 114 26.50 19.55 13.58
CA THR A 114 25.19 19.80 14.20
C THR A 114 24.05 19.45 13.25
N LYS A 115 24.17 19.81 11.96
CA LYS A 115 23.16 19.51 10.93
C LYS A 115 22.99 18.00 10.76
N VAL A 116 24.09 17.26 10.61
CA VAL A 116 24.06 15.80 10.45
C VAL A 116 23.47 15.10 11.68
N LEU A 117 23.70 15.64 12.88
CA LEU A 117 23.14 15.08 14.11
C LEU A 117 21.62 15.31 14.21
N ILE A 118 21.12 16.52 13.91
CA ILE A 118 19.72 16.91 14.20
C ILE A 118 18.76 16.54 13.06
N VAL A 119 19.18 16.67 11.80
CA VAL A 119 18.30 16.49 10.63
C VAL A 119 17.64 15.11 10.56
N PRO A 120 18.31 13.98 10.88
CA PRO A 120 17.66 12.66 10.91
C PRO A 120 16.50 12.58 11.90
N PHE A 121 16.63 13.16 13.10
CA PHE A 121 15.55 13.17 14.08
C PHE A 121 14.40 14.09 13.65
N ALA A 122 14.74 15.25 13.09
CA ALA A 122 13.74 16.19 12.59
C ALA A 122 12.95 15.62 11.39
N THR A 123 13.64 15.01 10.43
CA THR A 123 12.98 14.35 9.29
C THR A 123 12.10 13.18 9.74
N TYR A 124 12.54 12.37 10.71
CA TYR A 124 11.74 11.30 11.29
C TYR A 124 10.49 11.82 12.01
N ALA A 125 10.64 12.84 12.86
CA ALA A 125 9.51 13.52 13.50
C ALA A 125 8.54 14.09 12.45
N GLY A 126 9.07 14.65 11.37
CA GLY A 126 8.29 15.15 10.24
C GLY A 126 7.50 14.06 9.55
N SER A 127 8.09 12.86 9.39
CA SER A 127 7.41 11.68 8.84
C SER A 127 6.21 11.25 9.70
N LEU A 128 6.36 11.26 11.03
CA LEU A 128 5.28 10.91 11.97
C LEU A 128 4.15 11.94 11.92
N LEU A 129 4.49 13.24 11.98
CA LEU A 129 3.50 14.32 11.88
C LEU A 129 2.79 14.32 10.53
N GLY A 130 3.54 14.16 9.44
CA GLY A 130 2.99 14.06 8.10
C GLY A 130 2.07 12.85 7.93
N ARG A 131 2.40 11.72 8.55
CA ARG A 131 1.51 10.55 8.58
C ARG A 131 0.23 10.82 9.37
N ALA A 132 0.34 11.38 10.58
CA ALA A 132 -0.83 11.70 11.40
C ALA A 132 -1.76 12.67 10.67
N PHE A 133 -1.21 13.71 10.06
CA PHE A 133 -1.98 14.67 9.26
C PHE A 133 -2.60 14.03 8.02
N GLY A 134 -1.86 13.18 7.31
CA GLY A 134 -2.38 12.45 6.15
C GLY A 134 -3.50 11.47 6.51
N ASP A 135 -3.36 10.75 7.63
CA ASP A 135 -4.38 9.84 8.14
C ASP A 135 -5.63 10.63 8.58
N LEU A 136 -5.48 11.82 9.17
CA LEU A 136 -6.60 12.72 9.48
C LEU A 136 -7.29 13.24 8.21
N TYR A 137 -6.53 13.78 7.25
CA TYR A 137 -7.07 14.36 6.01
C TYR A 137 -7.80 13.33 5.13
N THR A 138 -7.29 12.10 5.08
CA THR A 138 -7.90 11.02 4.30
C THR A 138 -9.04 10.30 5.02
N GLY A 139 -9.35 10.69 6.26
CA GLY A 139 -10.37 10.02 7.08
C GLY A 139 -9.96 8.60 7.50
N ARG A 140 -8.65 8.31 7.53
CA ARG A 140 -8.13 6.98 7.86
C ARG A 140 -8.23 6.63 9.35
N TRP A 141 -8.44 7.62 10.20
CA TRP A 141 -8.72 7.41 11.62
C TRP A 141 -10.11 6.82 11.88
N GLU A 142 -11.04 7.03 10.96
CA GLU A 142 -12.41 6.51 11.04
C GLU A 142 -12.55 5.10 10.43
N GLU A 143 -11.52 4.60 9.72
CA GLU A 143 -11.53 3.25 9.17
C GLU A 143 -11.52 2.18 10.27
N TYR A 144 -12.46 1.24 10.18
CA TYR A 144 -12.43 0.05 11.03
C TYR A 144 -11.23 -0.84 10.69
N GLY A 145 -10.67 -1.52 11.70
CA GLY A 145 -9.53 -2.42 11.52
C GLY A 145 -9.75 -3.51 10.46
N ARG A 146 -11.01 -3.94 10.27
CA ARG A 146 -11.40 -4.90 9.22
C ARG A 146 -11.18 -4.35 7.82
N GLU A 147 -11.54 -3.10 7.57
CA GLU A 147 -11.40 -2.45 6.25
C GLU A 147 -9.93 -2.25 5.91
N ARG A 148 -9.15 -1.86 6.91
CA ARG A 148 -7.69 -1.74 6.79
C ARG A 148 -7.03 -3.08 6.48
N ALA A 149 -7.47 -4.16 7.15
CA ALA A 149 -6.98 -5.50 6.87
C ALA A 149 -7.32 -5.94 5.44
N LEU A 150 -8.53 -5.63 4.95
CA LEU A 150 -8.93 -5.91 3.57
C LEU A 150 -8.07 -5.16 2.54
N GLY A 151 -7.68 -3.92 2.82
CA GLY A 151 -6.75 -3.14 2.00
C GLY A 151 -5.32 -3.71 1.98
N ASP A 152 -4.88 -4.30 3.09
CA ASP A 152 -3.52 -4.84 3.24
C ASP A 152 -3.38 -6.30 2.73
N LEU A 153 -4.49 -6.98 2.40
CA LEU A 153 -4.49 -8.35 1.86
C LEU A 153 -3.68 -8.42 0.54
N PRO A 154 -2.70 -9.34 0.42
CA PRO A 154 -1.81 -9.40 -0.73
C PRO A 154 -2.54 -9.84 -2.00
N GLY A 155 -2.17 -9.29 -3.15
CA GLY A 155 -2.72 -9.69 -4.46
C GLY A 155 -2.16 -11.01 -5.01
N LYS A 156 -1.09 -11.53 -4.42
CA LYS A 156 -0.43 -12.79 -4.82
C LYS A 156 -0.03 -13.59 -3.61
N ARG A 157 -0.04 -14.91 -3.75
CA ARG A 157 0.45 -15.84 -2.74
C ARG A 157 1.20 -16.99 -3.38
N TYR A 158 2.08 -17.62 -2.60
CA TYR A 158 2.61 -18.92 -2.98
C TYR A 158 1.56 -19.99 -2.71
N MET A 159 1.45 -20.96 -3.61
CA MET A 159 0.65 -22.17 -3.36
C MET A 159 1.26 -22.99 -2.23
N THR A 160 0.40 -23.61 -1.44
CA THR A 160 0.82 -24.53 -0.38
C THR A 160 1.20 -25.87 -1.01
N GLU A 161 2.17 -26.59 -0.42
CA GLU A 161 2.59 -27.90 -0.93
C GLU A 161 1.43 -28.91 -1.01
N THR A 162 0.46 -28.81 -0.10
CA THR A 162 -0.77 -29.61 -0.11
C THR A 162 -1.62 -29.34 -1.35
N GLU A 163 -1.81 -28.08 -1.72
CA GLU A 163 -2.53 -27.66 -2.93
C GLU A 163 -1.80 -28.17 -4.18
N ILE A 164 -0.47 -28.01 -4.24
CA ILE A 164 0.34 -28.48 -5.36
C ILE A 164 0.21 -30.00 -5.52
N LYS A 165 0.28 -30.76 -4.41
CA LYS A 165 0.09 -32.22 -4.42
C LYS A 165 -1.33 -32.60 -4.89
N SER A 166 -2.35 -31.81 -4.55
CA SER A 166 -3.74 -32.06 -4.98
C SER A 166 -3.99 -31.87 -6.47
N TYR A 167 -3.27 -30.97 -7.14
CA TYR A 167 -3.40 -30.75 -8.59
C TYR A 167 -2.57 -31.72 -9.44
N ASN A 168 -1.57 -32.37 -8.84
CA ASN A 168 -0.70 -33.31 -9.52
C ASN A 168 -1.18 -34.78 -9.44
N ASN A 169 -2.18 -35.06 -8.61
CA ASN A 169 -2.86 -36.35 -8.50
C ASN A 169 -4.14 -36.34 -9.32
#